data_AF-A0A562SZ48-F1
#
_entry.id   AF-A0A562SZ48-F1
#
_cell.length_a   1.000
_cell.length_b   1.000
_cell.length_c   1.000
_cell.angle_alpha   90.00
_cell.angle_beta   90.00
_cell.angle_gamma   90.00
#
_symmetry.space_group_name_H-M   'P 1'
#
loop_
_entity.id
_entity.type
_entity.pdbx_description
1 polymer ?
#
loop_
_entity_poly.entity_id
_entity_poly.type
_entity_poly.pdbx_seq_one_letter_code
_entity_poly.pdbx_strand_id
1 'polypeptide(L)'
;MENKTTNNAPTVPPLRATARCISLQVPEQVHLLCKLLGVELSGVLQRFINDLGHGLYGTNGSSERWQAIEYFMECGYGLHNYGEHDIHQMFYELEQLRNRWAGGDQAAEQEYAAWRVRYLVQWYRAWLEKRRPGTMTQALELL
;
A
#
# COMPACT_ATOMS: atom_id res chain seq x y z
N MET A 1 -15.96 -36.68 32.97
CA MET A 1 -15.92 -37.04 31.54
C MET A 1 -17.22 -36.50 30.97
N GLU A 2 -17.29 -35.51 30.08
CA GLU A 2 -16.34 -34.97 29.11
C GLU A 2 -16.46 -33.44 29.04
N ASN A 3 -15.32 -32.78 28.81
CA ASN A 3 -15.19 -31.33 28.67
C ASN A 3 -15.88 -30.85 27.40
N LYS A 4 -16.83 -29.92 27.52
CA LYS A 4 -17.27 -29.09 26.39
C LYS A 4 -16.20 -28.03 26.13
N THR A 5 -15.30 -28.32 25.21
CA THR A 5 -14.35 -27.34 24.66
C THR A 5 -15.15 -26.33 23.84
N THR A 6 -15.44 -25.17 24.42
CA THR A 6 -15.95 -24.01 23.68
C THR A 6 -14.86 -23.53 22.75
N ASN A 7 -14.99 -23.87 21.46
CA ASN A 7 -14.22 -23.26 20.38
C ASN A 7 -14.61 -21.78 20.26
N ASN A 8 -14.04 -20.95 21.14
CA ASN A 8 -13.94 -19.51 20.91
C ASN A 8 -12.80 -19.30 19.91
N ALA A 9 -13.08 -19.54 18.63
CA ALA A 9 -12.26 -18.92 17.60
C ALA A 9 -12.38 -17.40 17.81
N PRO A 10 -11.28 -16.65 17.98
CA PRO A 10 -11.35 -15.21 18.05
C PRO A 10 -11.96 -14.72 16.73
N THR A 11 -13.15 -14.12 16.81
CA THR A 11 -13.76 -13.38 15.71
C THR A 11 -12.82 -12.23 15.39
N VAL A 12 -11.95 -12.45 14.40
CA VAL A 12 -11.13 -11.40 13.80
C VAL A 12 -12.12 -10.38 13.25
N PRO A 13 -12.13 -9.14 13.75
CA PRO A 13 -13.01 -8.11 13.21
C PRO A 13 -12.70 -7.94 11.72
N PRO A 14 -13.70 -7.82 10.84
CA PRO A 14 -13.43 -7.52 9.45
C PRO A 14 -12.66 -6.20 9.40
N LEU A 15 -11.45 -6.27 8.88
CA LEU A 15 -10.64 -5.10 8.55
C LEU A 15 -11.43 -4.28 7.54
N ARG A 16 -12.16 -3.27 8.02
CA ARG A 16 -12.63 -2.20 7.12
C ARG A 16 -11.36 -1.59 6.56
N ALA A 17 -11.05 -1.88 5.30
CA ALA A 17 -10.29 -0.97 4.48
C ALA A 17 -10.96 0.39 4.66
N THR A 18 -10.34 1.28 5.45
CA THR A 18 -10.89 2.61 5.62
C THR A 18 -10.62 3.31 4.31
N ALA A 19 -11.60 3.23 3.40
CA ALA A 19 -11.57 3.99 2.17
C ALA A 19 -11.41 5.46 2.56
N ARG A 20 -10.24 6.02 2.25
CA ARG A 20 -9.97 7.44 2.46
C ARG A 20 -10.34 8.15 1.18
N CYS A 21 -11.28 9.08 1.27
CA CYS A 21 -11.62 9.93 0.14
C CYS A 21 -10.58 11.07 0.07
N ILE A 22 -9.99 11.26 -1.09
CA ILE A 22 -9.13 12.41 -1.40
C ILE A 22 -9.76 13.20 -2.55
N SER A 23 -9.70 14.52 -2.46
CA SER A 23 -10.12 15.42 -3.54
C SER A 23 -8.88 15.91 -4.27
N LEU A 24 -8.86 15.77 -5.59
CA LEU A 24 -7.75 16.17 -6.45
C LEU A 24 -8.22 17.24 -7.44
N GLN A 25 -7.43 18.29 -7.59
CA GLN A 25 -7.60 19.23 -8.69
C GLN A 25 -6.92 18.65 -9.92
N VAL A 26 -7.73 18.16 -10.86
CA VAL A 26 -7.23 17.46 -12.04
C VAL A 26 -7.14 18.47 -13.20
N PRO A 27 -5.97 18.64 -13.82
CA PRO A 27 -5.84 19.52 -14.97
C PRO A 27 -6.67 19.05 -16.18
N GLU A 28 -7.25 20.00 -16.93
CA GLU A 28 -8.13 19.70 -18.08
C GLU A 28 -7.44 18.83 -19.14
N GLN A 29 -6.14 19.02 -19.38
CA GLN A 29 -5.39 18.19 -20.33
C GLN A 29 -5.41 16.71 -19.97
N VAL A 30 -5.45 16.36 -18.67
CA VAL A 30 -5.54 14.96 -18.22
C VAL A 30 -6.93 14.42 -18.50
N HIS A 31 -7.98 15.22 -18.29
CA HIS A 31 -9.35 14.84 -18.64
C HIS A 31 -9.50 14.61 -20.15
N LEU A 32 -8.94 15.50 -20.98
CA LEU A 32 -8.96 15.36 -22.43
C LEU A 32 -8.21 14.10 -22.88
N LEU A 33 -7.04 13.81 -22.30
CA LEU A 33 -6.31 12.57 -22.56
C LEU A 33 -7.14 11.33 -22.19
N CYS A 34 -7.78 11.32 -21.02
CA CYS A 34 -8.63 10.21 -20.59
C CYS A 34 -9.80 9.98 -21.56
N LYS A 35 -10.46 11.05 -22.00
CA LYS A 35 -11.55 10.99 -23.00
C LYS A 35 -11.05 10.44 -24.34
N LEU A 36 -9.92 10.93 -24.84
CA LEU A 36 -9.34 10.50 -26.12
C LEU A 36 -8.94 9.02 -26.09
N LEU A 37 -8.41 8.55 -24.96
CA LEU A 37 -7.90 7.18 -24.80
C LEU A 37 -8.98 6.21 -24.30
N GLY A 38 -10.20 6.67 -24.02
CA GLY A 38 -11.29 5.83 -23.55
C GLY A 38 -11.04 5.22 -22.16
N VAL A 39 -10.35 5.95 -21.27
CA VAL A 39 -10.02 5.49 -19.92
C VAL A 39 -10.65 6.36 -18.84
N GLU A 40 -11.10 5.73 -17.77
CA GLU A 40 -11.61 6.42 -16.58
C GLU A 40 -10.45 6.90 -15.69
N LEU A 41 -10.43 8.20 -15.36
CA LEU A 41 -9.38 8.80 -14.54
C LEU A 41 -9.22 8.11 -13.17
N SER A 42 -10.34 7.81 -12.52
CA SER A 42 -10.36 7.10 -11.23
C SER A 42 -9.66 5.74 -11.33
N GLY A 43 -9.87 5.02 -12.44
CA GLY A 43 -9.22 3.75 -12.73
C GLY A 43 -7.72 3.89 -12.96
N VAL A 44 -7.29 4.93 -13.69
CA VAL A 44 -5.86 5.24 -13.89
C VAL A 44 -5.17 5.51 -12.55
N LEU A 45 -5.74 6.42 -11.75
CA LEU A 45 -5.17 6.80 -10.45
C LEU A 45 -5.15 5.62 -9.47
N GLN A 46 -6.24 4.85 -9.39
CA GLN A 46 -6.31 3.71 -8.48
C GLN A 46 -5.27 2.64 -8.84
N ARG A 47 -5.07 2.36 -10.14
CA ARG A 47 -4.04 1.40 -10.58
C ARG A 47 -2.64 1.90 -10.29
N PHE A 48 -2.34 3.18 -10.52
CA PHE A 48 -1.06 3.77 -10.14
C PHE A 48 -0.79 3.65 -8.62
N ILE A 49 -1.79 3.94 -7.78
CA ILE A 49 -1.68 3.80 -6.31
C ILE A 49 -1.45 2.33 -5.92
N ASN A 50 -2.16 1.39 -6.56
CA ASN A 50 -1.98 -0.02 -6.32
C ASN A 50 -0.59 -0.51 -6.75
N ASP A 51 -0.08 0.00 -7.88
CA ASP A 51 1.26 -0.31 -8.37
C ASP A 51 2.31 0.17 -7.36
N LEU A 52 2.24 1.43 -6.95
CA LEU A 52 3.15 2.01 -5.96
C LEU A 52 3.11 1.28 -4.61
N GLY A 53 1.93 0.84 -4.18
CA GLY A 53 1.73 0.13 -2.91
C GLY A 53 2.00 -1.39 -2.96
N HIS A 54 2.44 -1.93 -4.11
CA HIS A 54 2.53 -3.37 -4.37
C HIS A 54 1.26 -4.13 -3.95
N GLY A 55 0.11 -3.62 -4.36
CA GLY A 55 -1.19 -4.23 -4.14
C GLY A 55 -1.28 -5.64 -4.74
N LEU A 56 -2.06 -6.53 -4.13
CA LEU A 56 -2.28 -7.89 -4.64
C LEU A 56 -3.10 -7.88 -5.94
N TYR A 57 -4.00 -6.90 -6.09
CA TYR A 57 -4.97 -6.80 -7.16
C TYR A 57 -5.00 -5.41 -7.77
N GLY A 58 -5.53 -5.31 -8.99
CA GLY A 58 -5.70 -4.04 -9.68
C GLY A 58 -4.38 -3.30 -9.91
N THR A 59 -3.31 -4.05 -10.17
CA THR A 59 -1.99 -3.55 -10.60
C THR A 59 -1.87 -3.70 -12.12
N ASN A 60 -0.98 -2.93 -12.77
CA ASN A 60 -0.77 -3.01 -14.21
C ASN A 60 0.27 -4.07 -14.62
N GLY A 61 1.20 -4.42 -13.73
CA GLY A 61 2.26 -5.38 -14.03
C GLY A 61 3.55 -5.10 -13.28
N SER A 62 4.59 -5.89 -13.55
CA SER A 62 5.89 -5.71 -12.88
C SER A 62 6.65 -4.49 -13.40
N SER A 63 6.57 -4.19 -14.70
CA SER A 63 7.27 -3.04 -15.28
C SER A 63 6.66 -1.73 -14.81
N GLU A 64 5.34 -1.66 -14.74
CA GLU A 64 4.59 -0.48 -14.36
C GLU A 64 4.78 -0.14 -12.88
N ARG A 65 4.85 -1.17 -12.02
CA ARG A 65 5.26 -0.99 -10.62
C ARG A 65 6.65 -0.38 -10.50
N TRP A 66 7.61 -0.88 -11.27
CA TRP A 66 8.96 -0.31 -11.27
C TRP A 66 8.95 1.15 -11.71
N GLN A 67 8.24 1.47 -12.80
CA GLN A 67 8.10 2.86 -13.27
C GLN A 67 7.41 3.78 -12.24
N ALA A 68 6.42 3.29 -11.50
CA ALA A 68 5.78 4.05 -10.43
C ALA A 68 6.74 4.36 -9.28
N ILE A 69 7.60 3.42 -8.92
CA ILE A 69 8.66 3.61 -7.91
C ILE A 69 9.69 4.62 -8.41
N GLU A 70 10.20 4.47 -9.63
CA GLU A 70 11.19 5.38 -10.21
C GLU A 70 10.65 6.81 -10.24
N TYR A 71 9.40 7.02 -10.69
CA TYR A 71 8.76 8.34 -10.62
C TYR A 71 8.69 8.89 -9.19
N PHE A 72 8.34 8.05 -8.21
CA PHE A 72 8.27 8.44 -6.80
C PHE A 72 9.64 8.86 -6.26
N MET A 73 10.70 8.14 -6.65
CA MET A 73 12.09 8.42 -6.28
C MET A 73 12.61 9.69 -6.92
N GLU A 74 12.38 9.90 -8.22
CA GLU A 74 12.78 11.09 -8.96
C GLU A 74 12.13 12.38 -8.40
N CYS A 75 10.90 12.27 -7.89
CA CYS A 75 10.24 13.38 -7.19
C CYS A 75 10.90 13.75 -5.84
N GLY A 76 11.81 12.92 -5.33
CA GLY A 76 12.52 13.15 -4.08
C GLY A 76 11.65 13.02 -2.82
N TYR A 77 10.52 12.32 -2.90
CA TYR A 77 9.63 12.14 -1.77
C TYR A 77 10.32 11.35 -0.65
N GLY A 78 10.26 11.89 0.57
CA GLY A 78 10.81 11.22 1.75
C GLY A 78 12.34 11.32 1.94
N LEU A 79 13.10 11.89 0.99
CA LEU A 79 14.57 12.03 1.09
C LEU A 79 15.05 12.90 2.27
N HIS A 80 14.16 13.74 2.81
CA HIS A 80 14.41 14.51 4.04
C HIS A 80 14.31 13.67 5.33
N ASN A 81 13.75 12.47 5.25
CA ASN A 81 13.53 11.56 6.38
C ASN A 81 14.43 10.32 6.31
N TYR A 82 14.75 9.87 5.10
CA TYR A 82 15.39 8.60 4.81
C TYR A 82 16.45 8.77 3.70
N GLY A 83 17.46 7.89 3.67
CA GLY A 83 18.35 7.81 2.51
C GLY A 83 17.64 7.21 1.31
N GLU A 84 18.16 7.47 0.11
CA GLU A 84 17.64 6.88 -1.12
C GLU A 84 17.60 5.33 -1.03
N HIS A 85 18.66 4.73 -0.51
CA HIS A 85 18.73 3.29 -0.26
C HIS A 85 17.63 2.79 0.70
N ASP A 86 17.30 3.55 1.74
CA ASP A 86 16.24 3.18 2.68
C ASP A 86 14.88 3.15 1.99
N ILE A 87 14.60 4.12 1.11
CA ILE A 87 13.33 4.20 0.39
C ILE A 87 13.23 3.07 -0.65
N HIS A 88 14.30 2.76 -1.38
CA HIS A 88 14.33 1.58 -2.23
C HIS A 88 14.08 0.30 -1.44
N GLN A 89 14.69 0.18 -0.26
CA GLN A 89 14.48 -0.97 0.62
C GLN A 89 13.03 -1.08 1.09
N MET A 90 12.33 0.04 1.35
CA MET A 90 10.89 0.03 1.66
C MET A 90 10.07 -0.59 0.53
N PHE A 91 10.29 -0.17 -0.72
CA PHE A 91 9.56 -0.72 -1.87
C PHE A 91 9.89 -2.18 -2.12
N TYR A 92 11.17 -2.56 -1.98
CA TYR A 92 11.59 -3.96 -2.08
C TYR A 92 10.88 -4.84 -1.04
N GLU A 93 10.78 -4.39 0.21
CA GLU A 93 10.06 -5.12 1.26
C GLU A 93 8.56 -5.27 0.96
N LEU A 94 7.92 -4.24 0.38
CA LEU A 94 6.52 -4.31 -0.07
C LEU A 94 6.34 -5.29 -1.25
N GLU A 95 7.30 -5.33 -2.17
CA GLU A 95 7.30 -6.32 -3.24
C GLU A 95 7.39 -7.74 -2.70
N GLN A 96 8.33 -7.98 -1.79
CA GLN A 96 8.48 -9.29 -1.17
C GLN A 96 7.28 -9.67 -0.33
N LEU A 97 6.64 -8.71 0.32
CA LEU A 97 5.36 -8.95 0.98
C LEU A 97 4.33 -9.45 -0.03
N ARG A 98 4.15 -8.78 -1.18
CA ARG A 98 3.23 -9.21 -2.26
C ARG A 98 3.53 -10.63 -2.73
N ASN A 99 4.81 -10.94 -2.97
CA ASN A 99 5.25 -12.23 -3.48
C ASN A 99 5.06 -13.40 -2.49
N ARG A 100 4.83 -13.12 -1.20
CA ARG A 100 4.49 -14.16 -0.20
C ARG A 100 3.08 -14.73 -0.38
N TRP A 101 2.20 -14.06 -1.12
CA TRP A 101 0.89 -14.63 -1.40
C TRP A 101 1.03 -15.79 -2.38
N ALA A 102 0.80 -17.01 -1.91
CA ALA A 102 0.96 -18.24 -2.68
C ALA A 102 -0.30 -18.64 -3.48
N GLY A 103 -1.34 -17.80 -3.45
CA GLY A 103 -2.68 -18.19 -3.91
C GLY A 103 -3.36 -19.15 -2.94
N GLY A 104 -4.63 -19.46 -3.20
CA GLY A 104 -5.43 -20.31 -2.34
C GLY A 104 -6.92 -20.11 -2.61
N ASP A 105 -7.74 -20.72 -1.76
CA ASP A 105 -9.16 -20.43 -1.73
C ASP A 105 -9.44 -19.06 -1.07
N GLN A 106 -10.72 -18.67 -1.07
CA GLN A 106 -11.15 -17.39 -0.50
C GLN A 106 -10.83 -17.27 1.00
N ALA A 107 -10.81 -18.38 1.75
CA ALA A 107 -10.51 -18.36 3.17
C ALA A 107 -9.03 -18.07 3.42
N ALA A 108 -8.14 -18.75 2.67
CA ALA A 108 -6.70 -18.49 2.69
C ALA A 108 -6.39 -17.04 2.29
N GLU A 109 -7.12 -16.50 1.30
CA GLU A 109 -6.97 -15.11 0.87
C GLU A 109 -7.34 -14.13 1.98
N GLN A 110 -8.47 -14.36 2.66
CA GLN A 110 -8.90 -13.54 3.79
C GLN A 110 -7.91 -13.60 4.96
N GLU A 111 -7.39 -14.79 5.27
CA GLU A 111 -6.40 -14.99 6.31
C GLU A 111 -5.10 -14.22 5.98
N TYR A 112 -4.61 -14.37 4.74
CA TYR A 112 -3.43 -13.66 4.29
C TYR A 112 -3.64 -12.15 4.29
N ALA A 113 -4.80 -11.66 3.83
CA ALA A 113 -5.13 -10.23 3.87
C ALA A 113 -5.12 -9.69 5.30
N ALA A 114 -5.69 -10.43 6.26
CA ALA A 114 -5.70 -10.05 7.67
C ALA A 114 -4.29 -10.05 8.28
N TRP A 115 -3.48 -11.05 7.96
CA TRP A 115 -2.07 -11.11 8.36
C TRP A 115 -1.26 -9.96 7.75
N ARG A 116 -1.43 -9.68 6.46
CA ARG A 116 -0.73 -8.62 5.71
C ARG A 116 -0.94 -7.26 6.36
N VAL A 117 -2.15 -6.96 6.82
CA VAL A 117 -2.40 -5.69 7.51
C VAL A 117 -1.62 -5.60 8.83
N ARG A 118 -1.62 -6.67 9.65
CA ARG A 118 -0.85 -6.68 10.91
C ARG A 118 0.65 -6.52 10.64
N TYR A 119 1.15 -7.19 9.60
CA TYR A 119 2.54 -7.06 9.16
C TYR A 119 2.87 -5.61 8.76
N LEU A 120 2.03 -4.97 7.94
CA LEU A 120 2.23 -3.59 7.50
C LEU A 120 2.27 -2.58 8.66
N VAL A 121 1.50 -2.80 9.72
CA VAL A 121 1.56 -1.95 10.92
C VAL A 121 2.92 -2.06 11.61
N GLN A 122 3.45 -3.27 11.75
CA GLN A 122 4.78 -3.48 12.36
C GLN A 122 5.89 -2.94 11.46
N TRP A 123 5.79 -3.19 10.16
CA TRP A 123 6.68 -2.66 9.13
C TRP A 123 6.76 -1.12 9.18
N TYR A 124 5.61 -0.45 9.25
CA TYR A 124 5.55 1.01 9.37
C TYR A 124 6.26 1.53 10.62
N ARG A 125 6.02 0.90 11.78
CA ARG A 125 6.67 1.28 13.05
C ARG A 125 8.19 1.13 12.96
N ALA A 126 8.68 0.02 12.40
CA ALA A 126 10.11 -0.22 12.25
C ALA A 126 10.80 0.86 11.38
N TRP A 127 10.14 1.30 10.30
CA TRP A 127 10.67 2.40 9.48
C TRP A 127 10.60 3.75 10.17
N LEU A 128 9.51 4.02 10.90
CA LEU A 128 9.37 5.25 11.67
C LEU A 128 10.49 5.41 12.72
N GLU A 129 10.90 4.32 13.37
CA GLU A 129 12.02 4.30 14.33
C GLU A 129 13.39 4.57 13.67
N LYS A 130 13.55 4.21 12.39
CA LYS A 130 14.78 4.43 11.61
C LYS A 130 14.88 5.84 11.00
N ARG A 131 13.84 6.66 11.13
CA ARG A 131 13.81 8.02 10.58
C ARG A 131 14.97 8.85 11.13
N ARG A 132 15.61 9.66 10.28
CA ARG A 132 16.71 10.55 10.68
C ARG A 132 16.26 11.52 11.79
N PRO A 133 17.01 11.64 12.91
CA PRO A 133 16.72 12.62 13.95
C PRO A 133 16.96 14.04 13.41
N GLY A 134 15.91 14.87 13.34
CA GLY A 134 16.05 16.28 12.92
C GLY A 134 14.84 16.88 12.22
N THR A 135 13.91 16.06 11.72
CA THR A 135 12.75 16.57 10.99
C THR A 135 11.53 16.63 11.92
N MET A 136 11.37 17.76 12.65
CA MET A 136 10.24 18.00 13.54
C MET A 136 8.89 17.74 12.85
N THR A 137 8.17 16.78 13.40
CA THR A 137 6.77 16.85 13.84
C THR A 137 5.95 18.06 13.36
N GLN A 138 5.37 17.97 12.16
CA GLN A 138 4.19 18.77 11.80
C GLN A 138 3.32 18.10 10.72
N ALA A 139 3.86 17.18 9.93
CA ALA A 139 3.11 16.49 8.88
C ALA A 139 2.21 15.33 9.38
N LEU A 140 2.28 14.94 10.66
CA LEU A 140 1.51 13.81 11.19
C LEU A 140 0.12 14.19 11.73
N GLU A 141 -0.27 15.48 11.71
CA GLU A 141 -1.63 15.90 12.10
C GLU A 141 -2.64 15.91 10.94
N LEU A 142 -2.26 15.47 9.73
CA LEU A 142 -3.13 15.51 8.54
C LEU A 142 -3.48 14.15 7.93
N LEU A 143 -3.34 13.04 8.67
CA LEU A 143 -3.80 11.70 8.27
C LEU A 143 -4.66 11.06 9.35
#